data_AF-A0AAN6KB31-F1
#
_entry.id   AF-A0AAN6KB31-F1
#
_cell.length_a   1.000
_cell.length_b   1.000
_cell.length_c   1.000
_cell.angle_alpha   90.00
_cell.angle_beta   90.00
_cell.angle_gamma   90.00
#
_symmetry.space_group_name_H-M   'P 1'
#
loop_
_entity.id
_entity.type
_entity.pdbx_description
1 polymer ?
#
loop_
_entity_poly.entity_id
_entity_poly.type
_entity_poly.pdbx_seq_one_letter_code
_entity_poly.pdbx_strand_id
1 'polypeptide(L)'
;MAEFEAAVSLGEALQHTAGSTSSEQQEAYRPTFLFDMEVVSPLYFVGIKCRHPLIRRRAIALLRQTMRREGLWDSYMAAAIAERIAVLEEVNLTTLDGSELPAERDRVHNTEIHTMARVLLETAWVGSGVEDVD
;
A
#
# COMPACT_ATOMS: atom_id res chain seq x y z
N MET A 1 0.36 5.84 17.57
CA MET A 1 1.67 6.11 16.90
C MET A 1 2.71 5.10 17.35
N ALA A 2 2.97 4.96 18.65
CA ALA A 2 3.90 3.95 19.18
C ALA A 2 3.58 2.50 18.73
N GLU A 3 2.30 2.12 18.67
CA GLU A 3 1.88 0.80 18.17
C GLU A 3 2.21 0.59 16.68
N PHE A 4 2.02 1.63 15.85
CA PHE A 4 2.39 1.57 14.43
C PHE A 4 3.91 1.46 14.25
N GLU A 5 4.66 2.22 15.05
CA GLU A 5 6.13 2.15 15.07
C GLU A 5 6.62 0.75 15.47
N ALA A 6 6.01 0.15 16.49
CA ALA A 6 6.31 -1.21 16.91
C ALA A 6 6.02 -2.23 15.81
N ALA A 7 4.88 -2.09 15.11
CA ALA A 7 4.52 -2.97 14.00
C ALA A 7 5.54 -2.90 12.86
N VAL A 8 5.97 -1.69 12.47
CA VAL A 8 6.99 -1.49 11.43
C VAL A 8 8.34 -2.05 11.87
N SER A 9 8.77 -1.77 13.10
CA SER A 9 10.05 -2.24 13.62
C SER A 9 10.11 -3.77 13.70
N LEU A 10 9.00 -4.42 14.07
CA LEU A 10 8.91 -5.88 14.05
C LEU A 10 8.98 -6.43 12.61
N GLY A 11 8.30 -5.77 11.67
CA GLY A 11 8.36 -6.12 10.24
C GLY A 11 9.79 -6.04 9.68
N GLU A 12 10.52 -4.96 10.00
CA GLU A 12 11.94 -4.81 9.64
C GLU A 12 12.80 -5.95 10.21
N ALA A 13 12.61 -6.29 11.50
CA ALA A 13 13.34 -7.37 12.13
C ALA A 13 13.09 -8.72 11.44
N LEU A 14 11.84 -9.04 11.11
CA LEU A 14 11.47 -10.26 10.40
C LEU A 14 12.13 -10.33 9.01
N GLN A 15 12.16 -9.21 8.28
CA GLN A 15 12.79 -9.14 6.96
C GLN A 15 14.31 -9.44 7.03
N HIS A 16 15.00 -8.92 8.05
CA HIS A 16 16.42 -9.20 8.26
C HIS A 16 16.70 -10.66 8.61
N THR A 17 15.85 -11.32 9.39
CA THR A 17 16.02 -12.75 9.71
C THR A 17 15.81 -13.66 8.50
N ALA A 18 14.94 -13.28 7.56
CA ALA A 18 14.71 -14.04 6.34
C ALA A 18 15.84 -13.86 5.32
N GLY A 19 16.58 -12.74 5.35
CA GLY A 19 17.70 -12.44 4.44
C GLY A 19 19.04 -13.08 4.82
N SER A 20 19.18 -13.65 6.01
CA SER A 20 20.46 -14.20 6.52
C SER A 20 20.73 -15.68 6.23
N THR A 21 19.86 -16.37 5.46
CA THR A 21 20.18 -17.70 4.93
C THR A 21 21.12 -17.54 3.72
N SER A 22 22.43 -17.67 3.98
CA SER A 22 23.49 -17.52 2.99
C SER A 22 23.32 -18.41 1.77
N SER A 23 23.30 -17.78 0.58
CA SER A 23 23.90 -18.24 -0.69
C SER A 23 23.84 -19.74 -1.02
N GLU A 24 22.73 -20.21 -1.58
CA GLU A 24 22.74 -21.28 -2.61
C GLU A 24 21.45 -21.44 -3.43
N GLN A 25 20.46 -20.55 -3.30
CA GLN A 25 19.23 -20.64 -4.09
C GLN A 25 18.91 -19.29 -4.74
N GLN A 26 19.56 -19.02 -5.86
CA GLN A 26 18.95 -18.32 -7.00
C GLN A 26 17.86 -19.24 -7.59
N GLU A 27 16.93 -19.70 -6.76
CA GLU A 27 15.82 -20.53 -7.17
C GLU A 27 14.75 -19.60 -7.71
N ALA A 28 14.28 -19.87 -8.93
CA ALA A 28 13.28 -19.07 -9.60
C ALA A 28 12.12 -18.75 -8.64
N TYR A 29 11.91 -17.44 -8.43
CA TYR A 29 10.83 -16.80 -7.70
C TYR A 29 9.53 -17.63 -7.69
N ARG A 30 9.18 -18.18 -6.52
CA ARG A 30 7.89 -18.84 -6.28
C ARG A 30 7.11 -18.03 -5.25
N PRO A 31 6.06 -17.29 -5.66
CA PRO A 31 5.18 -16.64 -4.70
C PRO A 31 4.54 -17.71 -3.81
N THR A 32 4.85 -17.68 -2.52
CA THR A 32 4.26 -18.57 -1.52
C THR A 32 2.90 -17.99 -1.13
N PHE A 33 1.84 -18.74 -1.41
CA PHE A 33 0.49 -18.42 -0.93
C PHE A 33 0.36 -18.94 0.50
N LEU A 34 0.16 -18.03 1.46
CA LEU A 34 -0.16 -18.36 2.85
C LEU A 34 -1.61 -17.97 3.13
N PHE A 35 -2.34 -18.84 3.83
CA PHE A 35 -3.72 -18.56 4.23
C PHE A 35 -3.79 -17.67 5.48
N ASP A 36 -2.69 -17.52 6.22
CA ASP A 36 -2.60 -16.60 7.35
C ASP A 36 -2.30 -15.15 6.91
N MET A 37 -2.97 -14.20 7.56
CA MET A 37 -2.63 -12.78 7.48
C MET A 37 -1.48 -12.53 8.44
N GLU A 38 -0.26 -12.47 7.92
CA GLU A 38 0.96 -12.34 8.72
C GLU A 38 1.44 -10.89 8.72
N VAL A 39 2.13 -10.48 7.65
CA VAL A 39 2.92 -9.24 7.63
C VAL A 39 2.32 -8.21 6.68
N VAL A 40 1.69 -8.64 5.58
CA VAL A 40 1.16 -7.70 4.57
C VAL A 40 0.01 -6.87 5.10
N SER A 41 -0.99 -7.50 5.74
CA SER A 41 -2.16 -6.79 6.24
C SER A 41 -1.81 -5.74 7.32
N PRO A 42 -1.04 -6.07 8.38
CA PRO A 42 -0.65 -5.08 9.38
C PRO A 42 0.15 -3.90 8.81
N LEU A 43 1.11 -4.17 7.91
CA LEU A 43 1.90 -3.10 7.28
C LEU A 43 1.04 -2.21 6.38
N TYR A 44 0.08 -2.79 5.66
CA TYR A 44 -0.90 -2.02 4.89
C TYR A 44 -1.72 -1.10 5.79
N PHE A 45 -2.21 -1.61 6.92
CA PHE A 45 -2.94 -0.81 7.91
C PHE A 45 -2.10 0.35 8.46
N VAL A 46 -0.81 0.12 8.74
CA VAL A 46 0.11 1.20 9.11
C VAL A 46 0.17 2.24 7.99
N GLY A 47 0.37 1.81 6.74
CA GLY A 47 0.47 2.66 5.58
C GLY A 47 -0.74 3.59 5.38
N ILE A 48 -1.96 3.12 5.65
CA ILE A 48 -3.20 3.88 5.42
C ILE A 48 -3.78 4.58 6.66
N LYS A 49 -3.49 4.09 7.88
CA LYS A 49 -4.07 4.65 9.13
C LYS A 49 -3.09 5.52 9.91
N CYS A 50 -1.79 5.25 9.84
CA CYS A 50 -0.80 6.10 10.49
C CYS A 50 -0.79 7.50 9.84
N ARG A 51 -0.69 8.56 10.65
CA ARG A 51 -0.56 9.93 10.15
C ARG A 51 0.89 10.38 10.00
N HIS A 52 1.84 9.65 10.59
CA HIS A 52 3.26 10.01 10.50
C HIS A 52 3.79 9.76 9.09
N PRO A 53 4.34 10.78 8.42
CA PRO A 53 4.93 10.61 7.09
C PRO A 53 6.05 9.56 7.06
N LEU A 54 6.96 9.57 8.04
CA LEU A 54 8.10 8.64 8.09
C LEU A 54 7.70 7.18 8.38
N ILE A 55 6.81 6.94 9.35
CA ILE A 55 6.37 5.58 9.72
C ILE A 55 5.62 4.93 8.55
N ARG A 56 4.74 5.69 7.88
CA ARG A 56 4.05 5.20 6.67
C ARG A 56 5.02 4.80 5.57
N ARG A 57 6.02 5.64 5.27
CA ARG A 57 7.03 5.36 4.23
C ARG A 57 7.80 4.08 4.51
N ARG A 58 8.18 3.85 5.77
CA ARG A 58 8.83 2.59 6.17
C ARG A 58 7.91 1.38 5.97
N ALA A 59 6.66 1.46 6.37
CA ALA A 59 5.69 0.40 6.11
C ALA A 59 5.49 0.11 4.62
N ILE A 60 5.37 1.16 3.79
CA ILE A 60 5.26 1.04 2.33
C ILE A 60 6.52 0.40 1.74
N ALA A 61 7.71 0.81 2.19
CA ALA A 61 8.97 0.24 1.75
C ALA A 61 9.07 -1.26 2.07
N LEU A 62 8.67 -1.67 3.29
CA LEU A 62 8.60 -3.08 3.68
C LEU A 62 7.63 -3.86 2.79
N LEU A 63 6.44 -3.32 2.50
CA LEU A 63 5.48 -3.96 1.60
C LEU A 63 6.07 -4.18 0.20
N ARG A 64 6.78 -3.19 -0.36
CA ARG A 64 7.48 -3.32 -1.65
C ARG A 64 8.55 -4.41 -1.64
N GLN A 65 9.21 -4.62 -0.50
CA GLN A 65 10.28 -5.60 -0.34
C GLN A 65 9.77 -7.00 0.02
N THR A 66 8.57 -7.11 0.59
CA THR A 66 8.02 -8.38 1.11
C THR A 66 7.73 -9.38 -0.02
N MET A 67 7.36 -8.93 -1.22
CA MET A 67 7.10 -9.76 -2.42
C MET A 67 6.25 -11.04 -2.17
N ARG A 68 5.27 -10.98 -1.26
CA ARG A 68 4.39 -12.10 -0.88
C ARG A 68 2.92 -11.80 -1.17
N ARG A 69 2.13 -12.88 -1.25
CA ARG A 69 0.66 -12.84 -1.27
C ARG A 69 0.07 -13.66 -0.12
N GLU A 70 -0.61 -12.99 0.79
CA GLU A 70 -1.24 -13.56 2.00
C GLU A 70 -2.76 -13.57 1.81
N GLY A 71 -3.32 -14.70 1.34
CA GLY A 71 -4.73 -14.78 0.97
C GLY A 71 -5.11 -13.74 -0.09
N LEU A 72 -5.97 -12.78 0.29
CA LEU A 72 -6.42 -11.67 -0.56
C LEU A 72 -5.40 -10.51 -0.63
N TRP A 73 -4.38 -10.52 0.20
CA TRP A 73 -3.41 -9.44 0.30
C TRP A 73 -2.24 -9.66 -0.64
N ASP A 74 -2.13 -8.84 -1.67
CA ASP A 74 -0.93 -8.74 -2.48
C ASP A 74 -0.06 -7.59 -1.97
N SER A 75 1.17 -7.88 -1.55
CA SER A 75 2.08 -6.89 -0.95
C SER A 75 2.40 -5.72 -1.88
N TYR A 76 2.53 -5.96 -3.18
CA TYR A 76 2.85 -4.92 -4.15
C TYR A 76 1.64 -4.03 -4.42
N MET A 77 0.44 -4.60 -4.56
CA MET A 77 -0.80 -3.83 -4.66
C MET A 77 -1.06 -3.03 -3.40
N ALA A 78 -0.90 -3.64 -2.22
CA ALA A 78 -1.05 -2.98 -0.93
C ALA A 78 -0.11 -1.77 -0.80
N ALA A 79 1.16 -1.91 -1.19
CA ALA A 79 2.12 -0.81 -1.22
C ALA A 79 1.66 0.33 -2.14
N ALA A 80 1.21 0.00 -3.35
CA ALA A 80 0.76 1.00 -4.33
C ALA A 80 -0.47 1.79 -3.84
N ILE A 81 -1.43 1.11 -3.22
CA ILE A 81 -2.62 1.76 -2.66
C ILE A 81 -2.23 2.64 -1.47
N ALA A 82 -1.41 2.14 -0.54
CA ALA A 82 -0.98 2.89 0.63
C ALA A 82 -0.15 4.13 0.24
N GLU A 83 0.73 4.00 -0.75
CA GLU A 83 1.49 5.10 -1.32
C GLU A 83 0.57 6.17 -1.93
N ARG A 84 -0.44 5.75 -2.69
CA ARG A 84 -1.42 6.69 -3.26
C ARG A 84 -2.19 7.45 -2.18
N ILE A 85 -2.62 6.75 -1.14
CA ILE A 85 -3.31 7.37 0.01
C ILE A 85 -2.39 8.36 0.70
N ALA A 86 -1.14 7.98 1.00
CA ALA A 86 -0.18 8.86 1.65
C ALA A 86 0.04 10.16 0.85
N VAL A 87 0.22 10.06 -0.48
CA VAL A 87 0.36 11.24 -1.35
C VAL A 87 -0.85 12.17 -1.28
N LEU A 88 -2.06 11.61 -1.23
CA LEU A 88 -3.29 12.41 -1.15
C LEU A 88 -3.44 13.10 0.20
N GLU A 89 -3.19 12.39 1.30
CA GLU A 89 -3.31 12.97 2.64
C GLU A 89 -2.20 13.98 2.97
N GLU A 90 -1.02 13.81 2.38
CA GLU A 90 0.16 14.65 2.65
C GLU A 90 0.25 15.89 1.75
N VAL A 91 -0.68 16.10 0.81
CA VAL A 91 -0.59 17.16 -0.21
C VAL A 91 -0.49 18.57 0.37
N ASN A 92 -1.05 18.79 1.56
CA ASN A 92 -1.09 20.08 2.25
C ASN A 92 0.00 20.23 3.33
N LEU A 93 0.90 19.25 3.47
CA LEU A 93 2.00 19.34 4.42
C LEU A 93 3.15 20.16 3.84
N THR A 94 3.78 20.97 4.68
CA THR A 94 4.97 21.74 4.27
C THR A 94 6.23 20.89 4.31
N THR A 95 6.29 19.94 5.25
CA THR A 95 7.41 19.04 5.48
C THR A 95 6.93 17.60 5.70
N LEU A 96 7.83 16.64 5.50
CA LEU A 96 7.56 15.20 5.64
C LEU A 96 8.40 14.54 6.74
N ASP A 97 8.96 15.35 7.65
CA ASP A 97 9.76 14.91 8.78
C ASP A 97 8.91 14.42 9.97
N GLY A 98 7.60 14.64 9.92
CA GLY A 98 6.66 14.29 10.98
C GLY A 98 6.45 15.39 12.04
N SER A 99 7.02 16.58 11.82
CA SER A 99 6.66 17.78 12.59
C SER A 99 5.21 18.20 12.37
N GLU A 100 4.69 17.96 11.16
CA GLU A 100 3.30 18.17 10.78
C GLU A 100 2.62 16.83 10.44
N LEU A 101 1.32 16.75 10.71
CA LEU A 101 0.49 15.58 10.42
C LEU A 101 -0.70 15.99 9.55
N PRO A 102 -1.18 15.10 8.65
CA PRO A 102 -2.39 15.37 7.86
C PRO A 102 -3.57 15.77 8.74
N ALA A 103 -4.25 16.86 8.37
CA ALA A 103 -5.47 17.28 9.03
C ALA A 103 -6.61 16.30 8.74
N GLU A 104 -7.64 16.28 9.59
CA GLU A 104 -8.74 15.32 9.43
C GLU A 104 -9.46 15.46 8.07
N ARG A 105 -9.61 16.70 7.58
CA ARG A 105 -10.22 16.98 6.27
C ARG A 105 -9.45 16.41 5.08
N ASP A 106 -8.16 16.13 5.26
CA ASP A 106 -7.28 15.60 4.21
C ASP A 106 -7.25 14.06 4.22
N ARG A 107 -7.90 13.41 5.21
CA ARG A 107 -7.89 11.97 5.38
C ARG A 107 -8.70 11.25 4.30
N VAL A 108 -8.14 10.16 3.78
CA VAL A 108 -8.85 9.29 2.82
C VAL A 108 -9.57 8.19 3.59
N HIS A 109 -10.90 8.19 3.54
CA HIS A 109 -11.72 7.23 4.27
C HIS A 109 -12.24 6.08 3.41
N ASN A 110 -12.44 6.31 2.12
CA ASN A 110 -12.92 5.30 1.18
C ASN A 110 -11.91 5.13 0.04
N THR A 111 -11.71 3.89 -0.39
CA THR A 111 -10.83 3.55 -1.50
C THR A 111 -11.51 2.49 -2.34
N GLU A 112 -11.95 2.88 -3.52
CA GLU A 112 -12.55 1.96 -4.48
C GLU A 112 -11.48 1.48 -5.45
N ILE A 113 -11.32 0.17 -5.55
CA ILE A 113 -10.34 -0.47 -6.43
C ILE A 113 -11.13 -1.10 -7.56
N HIS A 114 -11.00 -0.52 -8.75
CA HIS A 114 -11.64 -1.01 -9.95
C HIS A 114 -10.62 -1.72 -10.84
N THR A 115 -10.99 -2.89 -11.36
CA THR A 115 -10.23 -3.54 -12.43
C THR A 115 -10.29 -2.67 -13.68
N MET A 116 -9.18 -2.57 -14.43
CA MET A 116 -9.11 -1.75 -15.65
C MET A 116 -10.26 -2.01 -16.64
N ALA A 117 -10.78 -3.24 -16.70
CA ALA A 117 -11.94 -3.58 -17.52
C ALA A 117 -13.17 -2.68 -17.25
N ARG A 118 -13.42 -2.29 -15.99
CA ARG A 118 -14.57 -1.43 -15.65
C ARG A 118 -14.32 0.03 -16.01
N VAL A 119 -13.12 0.55 -15.74
CA VAL A 119 -12.74 1.93 -16.08
C VAL A 119 -12.78 2.17 -17.59
N LEU A 120 -12.31 1.21 -18.39
CA LEU A 120 -12.36 1.30 -19.85
C LEU A 120 -13.80 1.25 -20.39
N LEU A 121 -14.69 0.47 -19.77
CA LEU A 121 -16.10 0.42 -20.18
C LEU A 121 -16.85 1.72 -19.84
N GLU A 122 -16.59 2.32 -18.68
CA GLU A 122 -17.19 3.60 -18.29
C GLU A 122 -16.68 4.76 -19.14
N THR A 123 -15.37 4.82 -19.40
CA THR A 123 -14.78 5.86 -20.25
C THR A 123 -15.12 5.70 -21.73
N ALA A 124 -15.29 4.46 -22.22
CA ALA A 124 -15.76 4.19 -23.59
C ALA A 124 -17.25 4.58 -23.79
N TRP A 125 -18.09 4.44 -22.76
CA TRP A 125 -19.51 4.83 -22.82
C TRP A 125 -19.74 6.35 -22.85
N VAL A 126 -18.87 7.13 -22.18
CA VAL A 126 -18.95 8.60 -22.19
C VAL A 126 -18.65 9.19 -23.58
N GLY A 127 -18.01 8.42 -24.47
CA GLY A 127 -17.67 8.85 -25.84
C GLY A 127 -18.77 8.64 -26.89
N SER A 128 -19.89 7.98 -26.57
CA SER A 128 -20.97 7.68 -27.52
C SER A 128 -22.24 8.50 -27.27
N GLY A 129 -22.09 9.82 -27.09
CA GLY A 129 -23.21 10.76 -27.17
C GLY A 129 -23.67 10.90 -28.62
N VAL A 130 -24.79 10.28 -28.94
CA VAL A 130 -25.53 10.40 -30.19
C VAL A 130 -25.98 11.85 -30.37
N GLU A 131 -25.59 12.47 -31.50
CA GLU A 131 -26.25 13.69 -32.00
C GLU A 131 -27.60 13.27 -32.56
N ASP A 132 -28.66 13.41 -31.76
CA ASP A 132 -30.03 13.44 -32.26
C ASP A 132 -30.23 14.80 -32.97
N VAL A 133 -30.30 14.76 -34.30
CA VAL A 133 -30.78 15.87 -35.13
C VAL A 133 -32.15 15.49 -35.66
N ASP A 134 -33.12 16.37 -35.36
CA ASP A 134 -34.55 16.32 -35.67
C ASP A 134 -34.92 15.92 -37.11
#